data_AF-A0A4R4MXC1-F1
#
_entry.id   AF-A0A4R4MXC1-F1
#
_cell.length_a   1.000
_cell.length_b   1.000
_cell.length_c   1.000
_cell.angle_alpha   90.00
_cell.angle_beta   90.00
_cell.angle_gamma   90.00
#
_symmetry.space_group_name_H-M   'P 1'
#
loop_
_entity.id
_entity.type
_entity.pdbx_description
1 polymer ?
#
loop_
_entity_poly.entity_id
_entity_poly.type
_entity_poly.pdbx_seq_one_letter_code
_entity_poly.pdbx_strand_id
1 'polypeptide(L)'
;MNADLHDRQALIADGHHRYATYRVLQRQEHETRRRTGPAGTRASGSDQRATPPTTPDTRPAPPTTYEAAGPTPQRTGAAGPRRPGPQPTHSAGEPQRPDPERADLASRHGDSAGAGRPGSAQQDDGAGTGQDAPAAGAGRSTAGPWDFGLALLVDSSAYPPDLKAIHRVIPGLPLDEAAARAKGSWRVHDYDDLTLGLAALDEAAEPAFLLAGEGGAHLLTDPDPVQLAHAMPPERSDRWSSLNTSVLSEFVMPKVWGMRDDERAVRIVHHDARAAVRLAARSGGTAVILKPLKAEEVLAVAAGGERVPRKSTSFGPKPRTGLVLRTFAID
;
A
#
# COMPACT_ATOMS: atom_id res chain seq x y z
N MET A 1 -25.04 6.81 -1.40
CA MET A 1 -23.64 6.70 -1.89
C MET A 1 -23.60 7.47 -3.20
N ASN A 2 -22.58 8.31 -3.43
CA ASN A 2 -22.57 9.18 -4.62
C ASN A 2 -22.42 8.34 -5.90
N ALA A 3 -23.24 8.60 -6.92
CA ALA A 3 -23.35 7.73 -8.11
C ALA A 3 -22.01 7.60 -8.86
N ASP A 4 -21.23 8.68 -8.91
CA ASP A 4 -19.88 8.76 -9.49
C ASP A 4 -18.86 7.75 -8.91
N LEU A 5 -19.09 7.23 -7.70
CA LEU A 5 -18.18 6.29 -7.04
C LEU A 5 -18.61 4.82 -7.15
N HIS A 6 -19.77 4.52 -7.73
CA HIS A 6 -20.33 3.16 -7.74
C HIS A 6 -19.45 2.17 -8.51
N ASP A 7 -19.00 2.57 -9.71
CA ASP A 7 -18.23 1.70 -10.62
C ASP A 7 -16.71 1.83 -10.43
N ARG A 8 -16.27 2.57 -9.41
CA ARG A 8 -14.84 2.83 -9.13
C ARG A 8 -14.29 1.82 -8.12
N GLN A 9 -13.13 1.25 -8.43
CA GLN A 9 -12.38 0.40 -7.49
C GLN A 9 -11.53 1.26 -6.54
N ALA A 10 -11.47 0.86 -5.27
CA ALA A 10 -10.67 1.54 -4.25
C ALA A 10 -9.68 0.57 -3.58
N LEU A 11 -8.39 0.94 -3.55
CA LEU A 11 -7.36 0.22 -2.81
C LEU A 11 -7.29 0.75 -1.36
N ILE A 12 -7.37 -0.15 -0.37
CA ILE A 12 -7.14 0.20 1.04
C ILE A 12 -5.62 0.19 1.32
N ALA A 13 -4.99 1.35 1.21
CA ALA A 13 -3.57 1.57 1.52
C ALA A 13 -3.32 1.85 3.03
N ASP A 14 -3.75 0.95 3.93
CA ASP A 14 -3.50 1.06 5.37
C ASP A 14 -2.38 0.12 5.86
N GLY A 15 -1.72 0.51 6.95
CA GLY A 15 -0.70 -0.32 7.59
C GLY A 15 -1.33 -1.56 8.23
N HIS A 16 -0.74 -2.74 7.99
CA HIS A 16 -1.29 -4.04 8.40
C HIS A 16 -1.86 -4.09 9.83
N HIS A 17 -1.15 -3.53 10.81
CA HIS A 17 -1.58 -3.51 12.22
C HIS A 17 -2.86 -2.69 12.45
N ARG A 18 -3.03 -1.55 11.78
CA ARG A 18 -4.22 -0.69 11.93
C ARG A 18 -5.47 -1.40 11.42
N TYR A 19 -5.41 -1.90 10.18
CA TYR A 19 -6.52 -2.64 9.58
C TYR A 19 -6.82 -3.96 10.33
N ALA A 20 -5.79 -4.67 10.81
CA ALA A 20 -5.98 -5.88 11.61
C ALA A 20 -6.71 -5.58 12.94
N THR A 21 -6.31 -4.53 13.66
CA THR A 21 -6.98 -4.08 14.89
C THR A 21 -8.43 -3.67 14.63
N TYR A 22 -8.67 -2.88 13.58
CA TYR A 22 -10.04 -2.52 13.15
C TYR A 22 -10.89 -3.77 12.91
N ARG A 23 -10.36 -4.77 12.19
CA ARG A 23 -11.07 -6.02 11.91
C ARG A 23 -11.35 -6.87 13.15
N VAL A 24 -10.54 -6.79 14.20
CA VAL A 24 -10.79 -7.42 15.51
C VAL A 24 -11.96 -6.72 16.22
N LEU A 25 -11.91 -5.39 16.33
CA LEU A 25 -12.95 -4.58 16.99
C LEU A 25 -14.32 -4.76 16.31
N GLN A 26 -14.36 -4.78 14.98
CA GLN A 26 -15.58 -5.05 14.22
C GLN A 26 -16.20 -6.42 14.54
N ARG A 27 -15.39 -7.48 14.68
CA ARG A 27 -15.90 -8.80 15.07
C ARG A 27 -16.46 -8.80 16.50
N GLN A 28 -15.77 -8.17 17.45
CA GLN A 28 -16.21 -8.06 18.84
C GLN A 28 -17.55 -7.30 18.96
N GLU A 29 -17.72 -6.22 18.19
CA GLU A 29 -18.98 -5.47 18.10
C GLU A 29 -20.11 -6.33 17.49
N HIS A 30 -19.83 -7.06 16.40
CA HIS A 30 -20.80 -7.96 15.76
C HIS A 30 -21.21 -9.12 16.68
N GLU A 31 -20.27 -9.72 17.41
CA GLU A 31 -20.55 -10.75 18.41
C GLU A 31 -21.39 -10.21 19.56
N THR A 32 -21.08 -9.01 20.05
CA THR A 32 -21.85 -8.33 21.11
C THR A 32 -23.29 -8.07 20.65
N ARG A 33 -23.47 -7.48 19.47
CA ARG A 33 -24.80 -7.21 18.87
C ARG A 33 -25.59 -8.48 18.59
N ARG A 34 -24.94 -9.57 18.15
CA ARG A 34 -25.62 -10.87 17.97
C ARG A 34 -26.13 -11.45 19.29
N ARG A 35 -25.47 -11.16 20.42
CA ARG A 35 -25.91 -11.56 21.76
C ARG A 35 -27.00 -10.66 22.36
N THR A 36 -27.11 -9.40 21.93
CA THR A 36 -28.16 -8.44 22.35
C THR A 36 -29.26 -8.19 21.33
N GLY A 37 -29.25 -8.89 20.18
CA GLY A 37 -30.34 -8.89 19.20
C GLY A 37 -31.67 -9.37 19.81
N PRO A 38 -32.81 -9.00 19.20
CA PRO A 38 -34.13 -9.20 19.82
C PRO A 38 -34.38 -10.68 20.09
N ALA A 39 -34.43 -11.02 21.38
CA ALA A 39 -34.79 -12.37 21.81
C ALA A 39 -36.23 -12.66 21.38
N GLY A 40 -36.39 -13.58 20.44
CA GLY A 40 -37.69 -14.19 20.16
C GLY A 40 -38.27 -14.77 21.45
N THR A 41 -39.53 -14.42 21.72
CA THR A 41 -40.30 -14.71 22.94
C THR A 41 -39.97 -16.07 23.56
N ARG A 42 -39.23 -16.07 24.69
CA ARG A 42 -39.24 -17.20 25.61
C ARG A 42 -40.25 -16.91 26.72
N ALA A 43 -41.19 -17.84 26.87
CA ALA A 43 -42.33 -17.71 27.76
C ALA A 43 -41.92 -17.59 29.23
N SER A 44 -42.83 -16.98 30.00
CA SER A 44 -42.76 -16.82 31.46
C SER A 44 -42.50 -18.14 32.20
N GLY A 45 -41.49 -18.16 33.06
CA GLY A 45 -41.23 -19.22 34.04
C GLY A 45 -40.76 -18.59 35.36
N SER A 46 -41.61 -18.73 36.39
CA SER A 46 -41.55 -18.16 37.74
C SER A 46 -40.19 -18.09 38.45
N ASP A 47 -40.01 -16.99 39.19
CA ASP A 47 -39.28 -16.83 40.47
C ASP A 47 -38.16 -17.82 40.85
N GLN A 48 -36.96 -17.25 41.07
CA GLN A 48 -36.48 -17.15 42.46
C GLN A 48 -35.43 -16.06 42.70
N ARG A 49 -35.44 -15.56 43.92
CA ARG A 49 -34.72 -14.37 44.42
C ARG A 49 -33.30 -14.74 44.86
N ALA A 50 -32.27 -14.14 44.26
CA ALA A 50 -30.89 -14.26 44.72
C ALA A 50 -30.19 -12.88 44.73
N THR A 51 -29.53 -12.55 45.84
CA THR A 51 -28.79 -11.30 46.06
C THR A 51 -27.46 -11.28 45.29
N PRO A 52 -27.00 -10.11 44.79
CA PRO A 52 -25.74 -10.01 44.07
C PRO A 52 -24.52 -10.02 45.01
N PRO A 53 -23.43 -10.70 44.65
CA PRO A 53 -22.13 -10.50 45.30
C PRO A 53 -21.43 -9.25 44.73
N THR A 54 -20.84 -8.46 45.61
CA THR A 54 -20.05 -7.27 45.25
C THR A 54 -18.73 -7.68 44.58
N THR A 55 -18.42 -7.13 43.40
CA THR A 55 -17.14 -7.34 42.70
C THR A 55 -16.34 -6.03 42.68
N PRO A 56 -14.99 -6.02 42.90
CA PRO A 56 -14.23 -4.77 42.96
C PRO A 56 -14.06 -4.08 41.60
N ASP A 57 -14.16 -2.75 41.59
CA ASP A 57 -13.82 -1.90 40.43
C ASP A 57 -12.34 -2.10 40.06
N THR A 58 -12.10 -2.67 38.87
CA THR A 58 -10.75 -2.86 38.30
C THR A 58 -10.69 -2.18 36.95
N ARG A 59 -10.64 -0.85 36.97
CA ARG A 59 -10.44 0.00 35.79
C ARG A 59 -9.06 -0.30 35.15
N PRO A 60 -8.99 -0.77 33.89
CA PRO A 60 -7.70 -0.97 33.24
C PRO A 60 -7.01 0.38 32.98
N ALA A 61 -5.72 0.45 33.31
CA ALA A 61 -4.92 1.65 33.07
C ALA A 61 -4.76 1.91 31.54
N PRO A 62 -4.73 3.18 31.10
CA PRO A 62 -4.44 3.49 29.71
C PRO A 62 -3.01 3.05 29.33
N PRO A 63 -2.77 2.55 28.11
CA PRO A 63 -1.41 2.29 27.65
C PRO A 63 -0.62 3.61 27.59
N THR A 64 0.65 3.54 27.99
CA THR A 64 1.57 4.67 28.05
C THR A 64 1.65 5.42 26.73
N THR A 65 1.42 6.73 26.78
CA THR A 65 1.59 7.63 25.64
C THR A 65 3.04 7.65 25.17
N TYR A 66 3.24 7.40 23.89
CA TYR A 66 4.52 7.59 23.22
C TYR A 66 4.77 9.10 23.10
N GLU A 67 5.64 9.67 23.95
CA GLU A 67 6.05 11.07 23.79
C GLU A 67 6.87 11.23 22.51
N ALA A 68 6.29 11.90 21.52
CA ALA A 68 7.02 12.40 20.38
C ALA A 68 7.88 13.59 20.84
N ALA A 69 9.15 13.32 21.14
CA ALA A 69 10.15 14.35 21.43
C ALA A 69 10.38 15.25 20.21
N GLY A 70 9.60 16.33 20.11
CA GLY A 70 9.82 17.42 19.17
C GLY A 70 11.06 18.24 19.58
N PRO A 71 11.89 18.70 18.63
CA PRO A 71 13.09 19.46 18.96
C PRO A 71 12.76 20.86 19.49
N THR A 72 13.27 21.18 20.67
CA THR A 72 13.19 22.52 21.27
C THR A 72 14.00 23.54 20.45
N PRO A 73 13.41 24.65 19.96
CA PRO A 73 14.17 25.67 19.25
C PRO A 73 15.02 26.49 20.23
N GLN A 74 16.34 26.33 20.19
CA GLN A 74 17.25 27.23 20.89
C GLN A 74 17.29 28.60 20.19
N ARG A 75 17.15 29.65 21.00
CA ARG A 75 17.06 31.05 20.57
C ARG A 75 18.42 31.72 20.76
N THR A 76 19.22 31.79 19.70
CA THR A 76 20.46 32.60 19.68
C THR A 76 20.22 33.86 18.83
N GLY A 77 20.64 35.01 19.37
CA GLY A 77 20.57 36.29 18.67
C GLY A 77 21.96 36.92 18.58
N ALA A 78 22.31 37.42 17.40
CA ALA A 78 23.40 38.36 17.15
C ALA A 78 23.08 39.17 15.87
N ALA A 79 23.66 40.36 15.73
CA ALA A 79 23.24 41.38 14.76
C ALA A 79 23.96 41.30 13.38
N GLY A 80 23.53 42.13 12.42
CA GLY A 80 23.97 42.16 11.00
C GLY A 80 25.38 42.75 10.73
N PRO A 81 25.68 43.35 9.54
CA PRO A 81 24.79 44.14 8.67
C PRO A 81 24.78 43.75 7.16
N ARG A 82 24.66 44.73 6.23
CA ARG A 82 24.05 44.61 4.88
C ARG A 82 25.00 44.75 3.66
N ARG A 83 24.61 44.11 2.53
CA ARG A 83 24.79 44.51 1.09
C ARG A 83 26.22 44.59 0.50
N PRO A 84 26.39 44.70 -0.85
CA PRO A 84 25.50 44.40 -2.01
C PRO A 84 26.14 43.41 -3.04
N GLY A 85 25.46 43.13 -4.17
CA GLY A 85 26.01 42.30 -5.29
C GLY A 85 26.48 43.13 -6.51
N PRO A 86 26.88 42.46 -7.62
CA PRO A 86 26.42 42.88 -8.97
C PRO A 86 26.16 41.73 -9.99
N GLN A 87 25.48 42.06 -11.10
CA GLN A 87 25.34 41.28 -12.35
C GLN A 87 26.42 41.65 -13.40
N PRO A 88 26.59 40.89 -14.50
CA PRO A 88 26.07 41.27 -15.85
C PRO A 88 25.33 40.10 -16.58
N THR A 89 24.24 40.28 -17.35
CA THR A 89 24.09 40.64 -18.81
C THR A 89 24.88 39.74 -19.79
N HIS A 90 24.38 39.17 -20.91
CA HIS A 90 23.42 39.58 -21.98
C HIS A 90 22.74 38.34 -22.67
N SER A 91 21.48 38.40 -23.17
CA SER A 91 21.01 38.50 -24.60
C SER A 91 21.44 37.37 -25.56
N ALA A 92 20.68 36.84 -26.55
CA ALA A 92 19.28 36.94 -27.05
C ALA A 92 18.99 35.61 -27.83
N GLY A 93 17.77 35.13 -28.10
CA GLY A 93 16.75 35.68 -29.00
C GLY A 93 15.92 34.55 -29.64
N GLU A 94 14.61 34.74 -29.82
CA GLU A 94 13.70 33.87 -30.59
C GLU A 94 13.81 34.16 -32.11
N PRO A 95 13.23 33.28 -32.96
CA PRO A 95 12.28 33.81 -33.94
C PRO A 95 10.99 32.99 -34.09
N GLN A 96 10.02 33.61 -34.78
CA GLN A 96 8.60 33.25 -34.83
C GLN A 96 8.23 32.16 -35.88
N ARG A 97 6.98 31.70 -35.78
CA ARG A 97 6.25 30.92 -36.81
C ARG A 97 6.25 31.60 -38.20
N PRO A 98 5.92 30.83 -39.25
CA PRO A 98 4.68 31.15 -39.97
C PRO A 98 3.77 29.93 -40.28
N ASP A 99 2.46 30.17 -40.36
CA ASP A 99 1.51 29.37 -41.15
C ASP A 99 1.59 29.82 -42.64
N PRO A 100 1.20 28.98 -43.62
CA PRO A 100 -0.05 29.31 -44.33
C PRO A 100 -0.90 28.13 -44.87
N GLU A 101 -2.19 28.43 -44.96
CA GLU A 101 -3.20 28.07 -45.99
C GLU A 101 -3.37 26.65 -46.59
N ARG A 102 -4.57 26.10 -46.30
CA ARG A 102 -5.58 25.51 -47.22
C ARG A 102 -5.18 25.10 -48.65
N ALA A 103 -5.56 23.87 -49.01
CA ALA A 103 -6.17 23.57 -50.30
C ALA A 103 -7.23 22.46 -50.17
N ASP A 104 -8.44 22.71 -50.68
CA ASP A 104 -9.47 21.69 -50.89
C ASP A 104 -9.13 20.82 -52.11
N LEU A 105 -9.53 19.55 -52.11
CA LEU A 105 -10.16 18.93 -53.30
C LEU A 105 -10.88 17.62 -52.96
N ALA A 106 -12.17 17.58 -53.29
CA ALA A 106 -13.05 16.43 -53.11
C ALA A 106 -12.99 15.47 -54.32
N SER A 107 -13.37 14.20 -54.11
CA SER A 107 -14.16 13.33 -55.02
C SER A 107 -14.02 11.84 -54.67
N ARG A 108 -14.97 10.92 -54.90
CA ARG A 108 -16.45 10.94 -55.05
C ARG A 108 -16.93 9.51 -55.39
N HIS A 109 -18.20 9.18 -55.12
CA HIS A 109 -18.96 7.99 -55.58
C HIS A 109 -18.50 6.60 -55.08
N GLY A 110 -19.38 5.62 -54.85
CA GLY A 110 -20.86 5.56 -54.87
C GLY A 110 -21.34 4.38 -53.98
N ASP A 111 -22.52 4.43 -53.36
CA ASP A 111 -23.80 3.89 -53.87
C ASP A 111 -23.72 2.40 -54.30
N SER A 112 -24.58 1.46 -53.89
CA SER A 112 -25.97 1.47 -53.36
C SER A 112 -26.28 0.01 -52.88
N ALA A 113 -27.09 -0.36 -51.87
CA ALA A 113 -28.52 -0.19 -51.51
C ALA A 113 -29.23 -1.57 -51.39
N GLY A 114 -30.39 -1.64 -50.71
CA GLY A 114 -31.23 -2.85 -50.54
C GLY A 114 -31.20 -3.44 -49.12
N ALA A 115 -32.03 -3.06 -48.15
CA ALA A 115 -33.50 -3.02 -48.04
C ALA A 115 -34.17 -4.41 -47.84
N GLY A 116 -34.86 -4.62 -46.71
CA GLY A 116 -35.61 -5.86 -46.41
C GLY A 116 -36.13 -6.01 -44.98
N ARG A 117 -37.33 -5.46 -44.68
CA ARG A 117 -38.26 -5.85 -43.60
C ARG A 117 -39.46 -6.57 -44.26
N PRO A 118 -40.28 -7.45 -43.61
CA PRO A 118 -41.00 -7.25 -42.33
C PRO A 118 -40.97 -8.54 -41.43
N GLY A 119 -41.83 -8.82 -40.42
CA GLY A 119 -42.88 -8.06 -39.71
C GLY A 119 -43.74 -8.87 -38.71
N SER A 120 -44.13 -8.20 -37.60
CA SER A 120 -45.45 -8.24 -36.92
C SER A 120 -46.24 -9.54 -36.66
N ALA A 121 -46.43 -9.87 -35.37
CA ALA A 121 -47.66 -10.36 -34.71
C ALA A 121 -47.40 -10.59 -33.20
N GLN A 122 -48.40 -10.84 -32.35
CA GLN A 122 -49.34 -9.94 -31.66
C GLN A 122 -50.02 -10.77 -30.53
N GLN A 123 -50.12 -10.20 -29.32
CA GLN A 123 -51.02 -10.51 -28.18
C GLN A 123 -51.40 -11.96 -27.78
N ASP A 124 -51.39 -12.24 -26.48
CA ASP A 124 -52.64 -12.61 -25.78
C ASP A 124 -52.60 -12.21 -24.29
N ASP A 125 -53.78 -12.01 -23.69
CA ASP A 125 -53.99 -11.52 -22.31
C ASP A 125 -54.26 -12.66 -21.29
N GLY A 126 -54.08 -12.40 -19.99
CA GLY A 126 -54.46 -13.35 -18.94
C GLY A 126 -54.27 -12.86 -17.50
N ALA A 127 -55.36 -12.48 -16.82
CA ALA A 127 -55.37 -12.07 -15.41
C ALA A 127 -55.60 -13.27 -14.45
N GLY A 128 -55.05 -13.23 -13.23
CA GLY A 128 -55.39 -14.24 -12.21
C GLY A 128 -54.65 -14.15 -10.88
N THR A 129 -55.35 -13.58 -9.88
CA THR A 129 -55.29 -13.90 -8.42
C THR A 129 -53.94 -13.96 -7.68
N GLY A 130 -53.85 -13.21 -6.57
CA GLY A 130 -52.67 -13.18 -5.71
C GLY A 130 -52.53 -14.38 -4.76
N GLN A 131 -51.32 -14.54 -4.22
CA GLN A 131 -51.00 -15.30 -3.02
C GLN A 131 -49.94 -14.56 -2.23
N ASP A 132 -50.12 -14.47 -0.91
CA ASP A 132 -49.23 -13.78 0.01
C ASP A 132 -47.85 -14.44 0.05
N ALA A 133 -46.87 -13.85 -0.64
CA ALA A 133 -45.48 -14.12 -0.37
C ALA A 133 -45.12 -13.46 0.98
N PRO A 134 -44.65 -14.22 2.00
CA PRO A 134 -44.34 -13.63 3.28
C PRO A 134 -43.21 -12.63 3.10
N ALA A 135 -43.45 -11.38 3.49
CA ALA A 135 -42.43 -10.36 3.52
C ALA A 135 -41.33 -10.80 4.50
N ALA A 136 -40.28 -11.41 3.97
CA ALA A 136 -39.07 -11.74 4.70
C ALA A 136 -38.42 -10.41 5.10
N GLY A 137 -38.84 -9.92 6.27
CA GLY A 137 -38.25 -8.78 6.94
C GLY A 137 -36.81 -9.14 7.32
N ALA A 138 -35.91 -9.02 6.33
CA ALA A 138 -34.48 -8.99 6.55
C ALA A 138 -34.22 -7.80 7.47
N GLY A 139 -34.19 -8.08 8.78
CA GLY A 139 -33.97 -7.09 9.81
C GLY A 139 -32.71 -6.34 9.44
N ARG A 140 -32.85 -5.05 9.11
CA ARG A 140 -31.73 -4.21 8.71
C ARG A 140 -30.75 -4.23 9.88
N SER A 141 -29.67 -5.00 9.72
CA SER A 141 -28.52 -5.00 10.61
C SER A 141 -28.10 -3.55 10.76
N THR A 142 -28.42 -2.93 11.90
CA THR A 142 -28.06 -1.54 12.14
C THR A 142 -26.54 -1.51 12.17
N ALA A 143 -25.95 -0.85 11.18
CA ALA A 143 -24.51 -0.82 11.01
C ALA A 143 -23.86 -0.25 12.28
N GLY A 144 -22.78 -0.89 12.72
CA GLY A 144 -22.03 -0.50 13.91
C GLY A 144 -21.01 0.60 13.65
N PRO A 145 -20.46 1.19 14.73
CA PRO A 145 -19.40 2.18 14.61
C PRO A 145 -18.14 1.62 13.93
N TRP A 146 -17.97 0.29 13.96
CA TRP A 146 -16.87 -0.44 13.31
C TRP A 146 -17.27 -1.08 11.97
N ASP A 147 -18.44 -0.77 11.41
CA ASP A 147 -18.79 -1.14 10.03
C ASP A 147 -18.35 -0.09 9.00
N PHE A 148 -17.98 1.11 9.47
CA PHE A 148 -17.43 2.18 8.64
C PHE A 148 -16.04 2.59 9.14
N GLY A 149 -15.08 2.64 8.24
CA GLY A 149 -13.77 3.25 8.47
C GLY A 149 -13.74 4.65 7.86
N LEU A 150 -13.18 5.62 8.58
CA LEU A 150 -12.85 6.91 7.97
C LEU A 150 -11.68 6.73 7.00
N ALA A 151 -11.90 7.08 5.74
CA ALA A 151 -10.90 7.03 4.68
C ALA A 151 -10.71 8.41 4.02
N LEU A 152 -9.48 8.68 3.58
CA LEU A 152 -9.22 9.73 2.59
C LEU A 152 -9.22 9.07 1.21
N LEU A 153 -10.17 9.45 0.36
CA LEU A 153 -10.15 9.06 -1.05
C LEU A 153 -9.16 9.96 -1.80
N VAL A 154 -8.26 9.34 -2.55
CA VAL A 154 -7.29 10.02 -3.42
C VAL A 154 -7.48 9.47 -4.82
N ASP A 155 -7.73 10.35 -5.79
CA ASP A 155 -7.72 9.97 -7.20
C ASP A 155 -6.28 9.73 -7.64
N SER A 156 -5.90 8.48 -7.85
CA SER A 156 -4.55 8.10 -8.26
C SER A 156 -4.23 8.40 -9.73
N SER A 157 -5.21 8.82 -10.54
CA SER A 157 -4.97 9.28 -11.91
C SER A 157 -4.58 10.77 -11.93
N ALA A 158 -5.23 11.58 -11.09
CA ALA A 158 -4.90 13.00 -10.91
C ALA A 158 -3.71 13.22 -9.95
N TYR A 159 -3.57 12.36 -8.94
CA TYR A 159 -2.53 12.41 -7.91
C TYR A 159 -1.85 11.05 -7.77
N PRO A 160 -1.04 10.63 -8.76
CA PRO A 160 -0.37 9.33 -8.74
C PRO A 160 0.50 9.19 -7.49
N PRO A 161 0.36 8.07 -6.74
CA PRO A 161 1.08 7.91 -5.48
C PRO A 161 2.57 7.66 -5.72
N ASP A 162 3.40 8.42 -5.00
CA ASP A 162 4.84 8.23 -4.99
C ASP A 162 5.20 7.08 -4.03
N LEU A 163 5.45 5.89 -4.56
CA LEU A 163 5.89 4.74 -3.76
C LEU A 163 7.40 4.78 -3.61
N LYS A 164 7.86 4.99 -2.37
CA LYS A 164 9.27 4.92 -2.02
C LYS A 164 9.64 3.57 -1.41
N ALA A 165 10.85 3.11 -1.73
CA ALA A 165 11.42 1.88 -1.21
C ALA A 165 11.53 1.86 0.33
N ILE A 166 11.49 0.66 0.91
CA ILE A 166 11.66 0.42 2.34
C ILE A 166 12.79 -0.59 2.52
N HIS A 167 13.98 -0.08 2.78
CA HIS A 167 15.21 -0.84 2.93
C HIS A 167 15.22 -1.64 4.23
N ARG A 168 15.96 -2.75 4.21
CA ARG A 168 16.23 -3.56 5.39
C ARG A 168 17.65 -3.30 5.88
N VAL A 169 17.86 -3.32 7.18
CA VAL A 169 19.19 -3.40 7.78
C VAL A 169 19.20 -4.59 8.73
N ILE A 170 20.14 -5.49 8.52
CA ILE A 170 20.31 -6.76 9.23
C ILE A 170 21.53 -6.60 10.16
N PRO A 171 21.33 -6.33 11.47
CA PRO A 171 22.43 -6.15 12.42
C PRO A 171 23.17 -7.46 12.64
N GLY A 172 24.50 -7.41 12.78
CA GLY A 172 25.30 -8.60 13.08
C GLY A 172 25.39 -9.65 11.96
N LEU A 173 24.99 -9.31 10.73
CA LEU A 173 25.33 -10.07 9.51
C LEU A 173 26.32 -9.24 8.69
N PRO A 174 27.64 -9.51 8.76
CA PRO A 174 28.65 -8.78 8.00
C PRO A 174 28.42 -8.84 6.49
N LEU A 175 28.88 -7.81 5.77
CA LEU A 175 28.66 -7.67 4.32
C LEU A 175 29.24 -8.85 3.53
N ASP A 176 30.50 -9.19 3.78
CA ASP A 176 31.20 -10.30 3.13
C ASP A 176 30.50 -11.64 3.38
N GLU A 177 29.96 -11.85 4.59
CA GLU A 177 29.21 -13.06 4.96
C GLU A 177 27.87 -13.13 4.23
N ALA A 178 27.14 -12.01 4.15
CA ALA A 178 25.88 -11.91 3.42
C ALA A 178 26.08 -12.19 1.92
N ALA A 179 27.12 -11.59 1.32
CA ALA A 179 27.47 -11.76 -0.08
C ALA A 179 27.99 -13.19 -0.37
N ALA A 180 28.87 -13.74 0.47
CA ALA A 180 29.38 -15.10 0.32
C ALA A 180 28.26 -16.15 0.37
N ARG A 181 27.27 -15.99 1.25
CA ARG A 181 26.09 -16.87 1.29
C ARG A 181 25.21 -16.73 0.05
N ALA A 182 25.10 -15.54 -0.53
CA ALA A 182 24.33 -15.31 -1.74
C ALA A 182 24.93 -15.96 -3.00
N LYS A 183 26.26 -16.12 -3.09
CA LYS A 183 26.96 -16.67 -4.27
C LYS A 183 26.50 -18.07 -4.72
N GLY A 184 25.88 -18.86 -3.85
CA GLY A 184 25.32 -20.18 -4.19
C GLY A 184 23.92 -20.14 -4.83
N SER A 185 23.30 -18.97 -4.93
CA SER A 185 21.91 -18.80 -5.39
C SER A 185 21.65 -17.50 -6.17
N TRP A 186 22.64 -16.62 -6.30
CA TRP A 186 22.58 -15.33 -6.98
C TRP A 186 23.89 -15.05 -7.70
N ARG A 187 23.82 -14.33 -8.83
CA ARG A 187 25.00 -13.65 -9.39
C ARG A 187 25.32 -12.44 -8.52
N VAL A 188 26.58 -12.35 -8.09
CA VAL A 188 27.08 -11.27 -7.23
C VAL A 188 28.08 -10.43 -7.99
N HIS A 189 27.87 -9.12 -8.04
CA HIS A 189 28.76 -8.15 -8.67
C HIS A 189 29.29 -7.17 -7.62
N ASP A 190 30.59 -6.95 -7.59
CA ASP A 190 31.26 -6.19 -6.53
C ASP A 190 31.42 -4.70 -6.93
N TYR A 191 31.18 -3.78 -5.99
CA TYR A 191 31.31 -2.33 -6.17
C TYR A 191 31.99 -1.67 -4.96
N ASP A 192 33.15 -1.06 -5.19
CA ASP A 192 33.89 -0.32 -4.14
C ASP A 192 33.20 1.00 -3.73
N ASP A 193 32.29 1.52 -4.57
CA ASP A 193 31.50 2.73 -4.30
C ASP A 193 30.00 2.44 -4.29
N LEU A 194 29.33 2.97 -3.26
CA LEU A 194 27.89 2.89 -3.09
C LEU A 194 27.12 3.63 -4.20
N THR A 195 27.66 4.71 -4.78
CA THR A 195 26.95 5.44 -5.85
C THR A 195 26.91 4.63 -7.14
N LEU A 196 28.02 3.99 -7.52
CA LEU A 196 28.06 3.02 -8.62
C LEU A 196 27.14 1.82 -8.36
N GLY A 197 27.17 1.24 -7.16
CA GLY A 197 26.28 0.14 -6.80
C GLY A 197 24.78 0.53 -6.85
N LEU A 198 24.42 1.74 -6.44
CA LEU A 198 23.04 2.24 -6.53
C LEU A 198 22.60 2.49 -7.97
N ALA A 199 23.47 3.02 -8.83
CA ALA A 199 23.19 3.18 -10.26
C ALA A 199 23.03 1.82 -10.95
N ALA A 200 23.91 0.86 -10.65
CA ALA A 200 23.81 -0.50 -11.16
C ALA A 200 22.53 -1.23 -10.69
N LEU A 201 22.10 -0.99 -9.44
CA LEU A 201 20.80 -1.47 -8.97
C LEU A 201 19.66 -0.89 -9.79
N ASP A 202 19.66 0.41 -10.09
CA ASP A 202 18.57 1.08 -10.82
C ASP A 202 18.38 0.49 -12.23
N GLU A 203 19.48 0.21 -12.94
CA GLU A 203 19.48 -0.40 -14.28
C GLU A 203 19.23 -1.93 -14.29
N ALA A 204 19.42 -2.63 -13.17
CA ALA A 204 19.33 -4.09 -13.12
C ALA A 204 17.91 -4.62 -13.39
N ALA A 205 17.80 -5.74 -14.11
CA ALA A 205 16.54 -6.47 -14.23
C ALA A 205 16.08 -7.00 -12.86
N GLU A 206 14.77 -6.99 -12.61
CA GLU A 206 14.20 -7.52 -11.35
C GLU A 206 13.99 -9.04 -11.42
N PRO A 207 14.16 -9.78 -10.30
CA PRO A 207 14.51 -9.27 -8.97
C PRO A 207 16.00 -8.96 -8.80
N ALA A 208 16.30 -7.90 -8.04
CA ALA A 208 17.66 -7.44 -7.76
C ALA A 208 17.74 -6.68 -6.42
N PHE A 209 18.88 -6.82 -5.74
CA PHE A 209 19.15 -6.18 -4.45
C PHE A 209 20.59 -5.67 -4.36
N LEU A 210 20.81 -4.49 -3.81
CA LEU A 210 22.16 -4.05 -3.45
C LEU A 210 22.38 -4.30 -1.95
N LEU A 211 23.34 -5.17 -1.64
CA LEU A 211 23.90 -5.32 -0.30
C LEU A 211 24.94 -4.22 -0.09
N ALA A 212 24.93 -3.53 1.04
CA ALA A 212 25.96 -2.53 1.35
C ALA A 212 26.16 -2.38 2.87
N GLY A 213 27.40 -2.09 3.28
CA GLY A 213 27.77 -2.05 4.70
C GLY A 213 29.11 -1.38 4.91
N GLU A 214 29.87 -1.88 5.88
CA GLU A 214 31.31 -1.63 5.96
C GLU A 214 32.01 -2.46 4.86
N GLY A 215 32.99 -1.90 4.16
CA GLY A 215 33.76 -2.59 3.12
C GLY A 215 33.33 -2.34 1.66
N GLY A 216 32.09 -1.91 1.39
CA GLY A 216 31.64 -1.58 0.02
C GLY A 216 30.18 -1.91 -0.23
N ALA A 217 29.88 -2.35 -1.47
CA ALA A 217 28.56 -2.82 -1.88
C ALA A 217 28.66 -4.02 -2.87
N HIS A 218 27.65 -4.88 -2.85
CA HIS A 218 27.52 -6.01 -3.78
C HIS A 218 26.10 -6.06 -4.35
N LEU A 219 25.97 -6.09 -5.68
CA LEU A 219 24.69 -6.24 -6.36
C LEU A 219 24.37 -7.73 -6.53
N LEU A 220 23.18 -8.14 -6.11
CA LEU A 220 22.59 -9.45 -6.39
C LEU A 220 21.68 -9.34 -7.61
N THR A 221 21.95 -10.13 -8.65
CA THR A 221 21.08 -10.31 -9.83
C THR A 221 20.92 -11.80 -10.15
N ASP A 222 20.06 -12.13 -11.11
CA ASP A 222 19.95 -13.47 -11.70
C ASP A 222 19.85 -14.60 -10.65
N PRO A 223 18.79 -14.62 -9.82
CA PRO A 223 18.61 -15.70 -8.85
C PRO A 223 18.49 -17.05 -9.57
N ASP A 224 18.97 -18.11 -8.92
CA ASP A 224 18.74 -19.47 -9.35
C ASP A 224 17.22 -19.73 -9.45
N PRO A 225 16.68 -20.00 -10.66
CA PRO A 225 15.25 -20.08 -10.87
C PRO A 225 14.61 -21.31 -10.20
N VAL A 226 15.38 -22.37 -9.95
CA VAL A 226 14.90 -23.59 -9.28
C VAL A 226 14.81 -23.35 -7.78
N GLN A 227 15.85 -22.76 -7.19
CA GLN A 227 15.86 -22.40 -5.77
C GLN A 227 14.80 -21.32 -5.46
N LEU A 228 14.64 -20.34 -6.34
CA LEU A 228 13.62 -19.30 -6.24
C LEU A 228 12.21 -19.91 -6.29
N ALA A 229 11.91 -20.72 -7.30
CA ALA A 229 10.59 -21.36 -7.45
C ALA A 229 10.26 -22.27 -6.25
N HIS A 230 11.24 -23.02 -5.72
CA HIS A 230 11.05 -23.86 -4.53
C HIS A 230 10.86 -23.05 -3.23
N ALA A 231 11.28 -21.78 -3.19
CA ALA A 231 11.10 -20.92 -2.03
C ALA A 231 9.73 -20.23 -1.98
N MET A 232 9.04 -20.05 -3.11
CA MET A 232 7.76 -19.35 -3.17
C MET A 232 6.60 -20.24 -2.68
N PRO A 233 5.62 -19.70 -1.92
CA PRO A 233 4.43 -20.46 -1.54
C PRO A 233 3.55 -20.76 -2.77
N PRO A 234 3.08 -22.01 -2.96
CA PRO A 234 2.38 -22.43 -4.18
C PRO A 234 0.99 -21.80 -4.35
N GLU A 235 0.43 -21.18 -3.30
CA GLU A 235 -0.85 -20.47 -3.36
C GLU A 235 -0.73 -19.01 -3.85
N ARG A 236 0.49 -18.54 -4.17
CA ARG A 236 0.77 -17.18 -4.64
C ARG A 236 0.78 -17.09 -6.15
N SER A 237 0.25 -15.99 -6.69
CA SER A 237 0.35 -15.74 -8.13
C SER A 237 1.80 -15.45 -8.55
N ASP A 238 2.14 -15.73 -9.81
CA ASP A 238 3.45 -15.41 -10.39
C ASP A 238 3.81 -13.92 -10.18
N ARG A 239 2.81 -13.02 -10.29
CA ARG A 239 2.96 -11.58 -10.04
C ARG A 239 3.33 -11.27 -8.60
N TRP A 240 2.78 -11.98 -7.62
CA TRP A 240 3.18 -11.81 -6.22
C TRP A 240 4.58 -12.38 -5.98
N SER A 241 4.88 -13.53 -6.56
CA SER A 241 6.15 -14.24 -6.44
C SER A 241 7.32 -13.51 -7.11
N SER A 242 7.08 -12.73 -8.16
CA SER A 242 8.11 -11.94 -8.86
C SER A 242 8.50 -10.65 -8.14
N LEU A 243 7.74 -10.17 -7.15
CA LEU A 243 8.05 -8.91 -6.47
C LEU A 243 9.36 -9.02 -5.69
N ASN A 244 10.25 -8.05 -5.84
CA ASN A 244 11.47 -7.91 -5.03
C ASN A 244 11.23 -8.10 -3.52
N THR A 245 10.11 -7.62 -2.99
CA THR A 245 9.78 -7.75 -1.56
C THR A 245 9.36 -9.16 -1.15
N SER A 246 8.78 -9.94 -2.06
CA SER A 246 8.39 -11.35 -1.85
C SER A 246 9.61 -12.26 -1.96
N VAL A 247 10.45 -12.02 -2.98
CA VAL A 247 11.75 -12.68 -3.13
C VAL A 247 12.62 -12.44 -1.89
N LEU A 248 12.62 -11.23 -1.34
CA LEU A 248 13.32 -10.94 -0.09
C LEU A 248 12.74 -11.70 1.11
N SER A 249 11.41 -11.73 1.29
CA SER A 249 10.80 -12.32 2.49
C SER A 249 10.76 -13.84 2.49
N GLU A 250 10.56 -14.48 1.34
CA GLU A 250 10.37 -15.93 1.23
C GLU A 250 11.62 -16.69 0.74
N PHE A 251 12.53 -16.02 0.00
CA PHE A 251 13.77 -16.64 -0.50
C PHE A 251 15.02 -16.12 0.21
N VAL A 252 15.41 -14.85 0.01
CA VAL A 252 16.72 -14.37 0.46
C VAL A 252 16.88 -14.45 1.98
N MET A 253 15.92 -13.90 2.73
CA MET A 253 16.00 -13.89 4.20
C MET A 253 16.01 -15.33 4.78
N PRO A 254 15.02 -16.21 4.52
CA PRO A 254 14.96 -17.51 5.19
C PRO A 254 15.82 -18.61 4.55
N LYS A 255 16.07 -18.59 3.23
CA LYS A 255 16.82 -19.66 2.54
C LYS A 255 18.30 -19.34 2.37
N VAL A 256 18.66 -18.09 2.04
CA VAL A 256 20.05 -17.68 1.81
C VAL A 256 20.76 -17.32 3.12
N TRP A 257 20.08 -16.61 4.02
CA TRP A 257 20.68 -16.16 5.29
C TRP A 257 20.18 -16.89 6.55
N GLY A 258 19.17 -17.76 6.44
CA GLY A 258 18.60 -18.48 7.59
C GLY A 258 17.86 -17.57 8.58
N MET A 259 17.43 -16.40 8.14
CA MET A 259 16.83 -15.35 8.96
C MET A 259 15.35 -15.15 8.67
N ARG A 260 14.61 -14.71 9.68
CA ARG A 260 13.23 -14.25 9.51
C ARG A 260 13.25 -12.75 9.23
N ASP A 261 12.54 -12.29 8.22
CA ASP A 261 12.23 -10.86 8.09
C ASP A 261 11.15 -10.55 9.15
N ASP A 262 11.58 -10.00 10.29
CA ASP A 262 10.73 -9.56 11.40
C ASP A 262 11.35 -8.39 12.17
N GLU A 263 10.60 -7.76 13.07
CA GLU A 263 11.04 -6.55 13.79
C GLU A 263 12.15 -6.81 14.84
N ARG A 264 12.53 -8.08 15.09
CA ARG A 264 13.65 -8.44 15.97
C ARG A 264 14.94 -8.60 15.18
N ALA A 265 14.88 -9.25 14.03
CA ALA A 265 16.04 -9.50 13.16
C ALA A 265 16.36 -8.33 12.22
N VAL A 266 15.35 -7.50 11.88
CA VAL A 266 15.48 -6.51 10.81
C VAL A 266 15.06 -5.12 11.27
N ARG A 267 15.95 -4.15 11.06
CA ARG A 267 15.68 -2.72 11.21
C ARG A 267 15.17 -2.17 9.88
N ILE A 268 14.13 -1.34 9.94
CA ILE A 268 13.46 -0.77 8.76
C ILE A 268 13.97 0.65 8.51
N VAL A 269 14.40 0.95 7.28
CA VAL A 269 14.77 2.31 6.86
C VAL A 269 13.94 2.73 5.65
N HIS A 270 13.24 3.84 5.80
CA HIS A 270 12.39 4.40 4.77
C HIS A 270 13.22 5.32 3.84
N HIS A 271 13.30 4.96 2.56
CA HIS A 271 13.61 5.83 1.41
C HIS A 271 15.06 6.31 1.27
N ASP A 272 15.76 6.57 2.38
CA ASP A 272 17.18 6.93 2.37
C ASP A 272 18.05 5.67 2.41
N ALA A 273 18.46 5.20 1.22
CA ALA A 273 19.41 4.11 1.07
C ALA A 273 20.75 4.40 1.78
N ARG A 274 21.23 5.65 1.75
CA ARG A 274 22.48 6.04 2.44
C ARG A 274 22.31 5.98 3.96
N ALA A 275 21.13 6.30 4.51
CA ALA A 275 20.84 6.06 5.94
C ALA A 275 20.83 4.57 6.29
N ALA A 276 20.32 3.70 5.41
CA ALA A 276 20.36 2.27 5.61
C ALA A 276 21.81 1.76 5.70
N VAL A 277 22.68 2.13 4.74
CA VAL A 277 24.11 1.77 4.78
C VAL A 277 24.81 2.34 6.01
N ARG A 278 24.59 3.62 6.35
CA ARG A 278 25.14 4.22 7.59
C ARG A 278 24.70 3.46 8.84
N LEU A 279 23.44 2.98 8.89
CA LEU A 279 22.92 2.20 10.03
C LEU A 279 23.51 0.79 10.08
N ALA A 280 23.70 0.15 8.92
CA ALA A 280 24.30 -1.17 8.78
C ALA A 280 25.73 -1.20 9.30
N ALA A 281 26.59 -0.30 8.80
CA ALA A 281 27.98 -0.13 9.26
C ALA A 281 28.06 0.09 10.78
N ARG A 282 27.25 1.00 11.35
CA ARG A 282 27.18 1.22 12.82
C ARG A 282 26.69 0.01 13.64
N SER A 283 26.26 -1.07 12.98
CA SER A 283 25.73 -2.28 13.62
C SER A 283 26.47 -3.55 13.26
N GLY A 284 27.64 -3.45 12.61
CA GLY A 284 28.40 -4.61 12.11
C GLY A 284 27.53 -5.49 11.19
N GLY A 285 26.70 -4.85 10.37
CA GLY A 285 25.61 -5.50 9.66
C GLY A 285 25.52 -5.08 8.18
N THR A 286 24.51 -5.62 7.49
CA THR A 286 24.27 -5.40 6.06
C THR A 286 22.98 -4.62 5.84
N ALA A 287 23.03 -3.59 5.00
CA ALA A 287 21.85 -2.97 4.42
C ALA A 287 21.46 -3.72 3.14
N VAL A 288 20.19 -4.09 3.02
CA VAL A 288 19.59 -4.56 1.78
C VAL A 288 18.80 -3.39 1.20
N ILE A 289 19.29 -2.85 0.10
CA ILE A 289 18.63 -1.80 -0.67
C ILE A 289 17.76 -2.48 -1.74
N LEU A 290 16.54 -1.95 -1.90
CA LEU A 290 15.51 -2.45 -2.80
C LEU A 290 15.11 -1.34 -3.76
N LYS A 291 14.67 -1.72 -4.96
CA LYS A 291 13.89 -0.83 -5.83
C LYS A 291 12.55 -0.45 -5.18
N PRO A 292 12.01 0.74 -5.47
CA PRO A 292 10.64 1.09 -5.11
C PRO A 292 9.65 0.23 -5.89
N LEU A 293 8.69 -0.38 -5.19
CA LEU A 293 7.59 -1.13 -5.81
C LEU A 293 6.68 -0.17 -6.59
N LYS A 294 6.24 -0.54 -7.81
CA LYS A 294 5.42 0.37 -8.63
C LYS A 294 3.97 0.36 -8.16
N ALA A 295 3.28 1.50 -8.33
CA ALA A 295 1.87 1.63 -7.96
C ALA A 295 0.97 0.63 -8.72
N GLU A 296 1.25 0.42 -10.01
CA GLU A 296 0.57 -0.53 -10.90
C GLU A 296 0.67 -1.98 -10.42
N GLU A 297 1.84 -2.39 -9.91
CA GLU A 297 2.05 -3.76 -9.39
C GLU A 297 1.24 -3.99 -8.12
N VAL A 298 1.22 -3.01 -7.21
CA VAL A 298 0.42 -3.09 -5.97
C VAL A 298 -1.07 -3.16 -6.28
N LEU A 299 -1.55 -2.37 -7.25
CA LEU A 299 -2.94 -2.41 -7.71
C LEU A 299 -3.27 -3.76 -8.36
N ALA A 300 -2.38 -4.29 -9.22
CA ALA A 300 -2.60 -5.57 -9.90
C ALA A 300 -2.54 -6.78 -8.96
N VAL A 301 -1.72 -6.74 -7.91
CA VAL A 301 -1.70 -7.76 -6.84
C VAL A 301 -2.99 -7.68 -6.00
N ALA A 302 -3.43 -6.48 -5.64
CA ALA A 302 -4.67 -6.28 -4.89
C ALA A 302 -5.92 -6.65 -5.69
N ALA A 303 -5.94 -6.40 -7.01
CA ALA A 303 -7.00 -6.83 -7.91
C ALA A 303 -7.11 -8.37 -8.02
N GLY A 304 -6.00 -9.09 -7.82
CA GLY A 304 -5.98 -10.54 -7.66
C GLY A 304 -6.45 -11.05 -6.27
N GLY A 305 -6.89 -10.15 -5.38
CA GLY A 305 -7.27 -10.49 -4.00
C GLY A 305 -6.09 -10.71 -3.06
N GLU A 306 -4.86 -10.46 -3.51
CA GLU A 306 -3.64 -10.70 -2.74
C GLU A 306 -3.16 -9.43 -2.00
N ARG A 307 -2.25 -9.63 -1.05
CA ARG A 307 -1.58 -8.53 -0.33
C ARG A 307 -0.08 -8.66 -0.47
N VAL A 308 0.57 -7.57 -0.88
CA VAL A 308 2.03 -7.45 -0.89
C VAL A 308 2.64 -7.78 0.50
N PRO A 309 3.90 -8.23 0.56
CA PRO A 309 4.60 -8.48 1.82
C PRO A 309 4.58 -7.27 2.76
N ARG A 310 4.81 -7.50 4.07
CA ARG A 310 4.87 -6.40 5.04
C ARG A 310 6.04 -5.46 4.72
N LYS A 311 5.82 -4.16 4.99
CA LYS A 311 6.82 -3.10 4.74
C LYS A 311 7.33 -3.11 3.27
N SER A 312 6.43 -3.34 2.31
CA SER A 312 6.72 -3.25 0.87
C SER A 312 6.44 -1.88 0.27
N THR A 313 5.44 -1.17 0.80
CA THR A 313 4.88 0.05 0.20
C THR A 313 4.89 1.21 1.18
N SER A 314 5.39 2.37 0.75
CA SER A 314 5.23 3.64 1.46
C SER A 314 4.70 4.70 0.51
N PHE A 315 3.37 4.81 0.47
CA PHE A 315 2.65 5.80 -0.33
C PHE A 315 2.95 7.22 0.15
N GLY A 316 3.51 8.07 -0.71
CA GLY A 316 3.64 9.51 -0.54
C GLY A 316 2.79 10.29 -1.56
N PRO A 317 2.50 11.58 -1.30
CA PRO A 317 2.70 12.28 -0.03
C PRO A 317 1.72 11.78 1.04
N LYS A 318 2.12 11.86 2.32
CA LYS A 318 1.18 11.63 3.43
C LYS A 318 0.24 12.84 3.57
N PRO A 319 -1.01 12.65 4.05
CA PRO A 319 -1.88 13.77 4.41
C PRO A 319 -1.16 14.71 5.37
N ARG A 320 -1.30 16.02 5.15
CA ARG A 320 -0.65 17.03 6.00
C ARG A 320 -1.18 16.94 7.43
N THR A 321 -0.30 17.16 8.40
CA THR A 321 -0.70 17.32 9.81
C THR A 321 -1.60 18.54 9.97
N GLY A 322 -2.52 18.48 10.94
CA GLY A 322 -3.50 19.56 11.18
C GLY A 322 -4.72 19.56 10.27
N LEU A 323 -4.95 18.51 9.47
CA LEU A 323 -6.18 18.37 8.68
C LEU A 323 -7.40 18.21 9.61
N VAL A 324 -8.33 19.16 9.56
CA VAL A 324 -9.56 19.12 10.37
C VAL A 324 -10.66 18.41 9.60
N LEU A 325 -11.21 17.37 10.22
CA LEU A 325 -12.36 16.63 9.70
C LEU A 325 -13.63 17.19 10.35
N ARG A 326 -14.55 17.69 9.54
CA ARG A 326 -15.88 18.15 9.99
C ARG A 326 -16.94 17.28 9.32
N THR A 327 -17.96 16.89 10.07
CA THR A 327 -19.17 16.31 9.50
C THR A 327 -19.81 17.32 8.56
N PHE A 328 -19.93 16.96 7.29
CA PHE A 328 -20.73 17.73 6.36
C PHE A 328 -22.21 17.44 6.68
N ALA A 329 -22.96 18.48 7.07
CA ALA A 329 -24.40 18.36 7.14
C ALA A 329 -24.93 18.22 5.70
N ILE A 330 -25.59 17.12 5.41
CA ILE A 330 -26.38 16.95 4.20
C ILE A 330 -27.81 17.21 4.65
N ASP A 331 -28.36 18.35 4.24
CA ASP A 331 -29.77 18.69 4.39
C ASP A 331 -30.63 17.85 3.41
#